data_AF-A0A131ZAC4-F1
#
_entry.id   AF-A0A131ZAC4-F1
#
_cell.length_a   1.000
_cell.length_b   1.000
_cell.length_c   1.000
_cell.angle_alpha   90.00
_cell.angle_beta   90.00
_cell.angle_gamma   90.00
#
_symmetry.space_group_name_H-M   'P 1'
#
loop_
_entity.id
_entity.type
_entity.pdbx_description
1 polymer ?
#
loop_
_entity_poly.entity_id
_entity_poly.type
_entity_poly.pdbx_seq_one_letter_code
_entity_poly.pdbx_strand_id
1 'polypeptide(L)'
;NGKKNQWGWDFSGSSNMHELQLFLEKTVMIRRLKSDVLSQLPAKQRQVVLLDPSHVKTTDKVLQHMACEMHNTKLKVMEKRGVLLTYFRETGIHKVKAVCKYIEDLVEGDQKFLCFAHHQVVLDSICDLLNRKNCSHIRIDGKTSSELRKQLCDKFQYNDMCRVAVLSITAANAGITLSSASLVVFAELFWNPGILTQAEDRVHRIGQQNCVVIQYLVAKGTADDYIWPLVCNKLDTLGKAGLSKDSFYDVDLKISADQKQPTLEDFFIEDELWPDFADEDGSSDSTQAKKTKLQ
;
A
#
# COMPACT_ATOMS: atom_id res chain seq x y z
N ASN A 1 -9.17 -6.13 32.19
CA ASN A 1 -9.76 -5.48 33.38
C ASN A 1 -10.98 -4.68 32.98
N GLY A 2 -12.16 -5.30 33.00
CA GLY A 2 -13.40 -4.56 32.81
C GLY A 2 -13.64 -3.64 34.01
N LYS A 3 -13.83 -2.34 33.82
CA LYS A 3 -14.28 -1.44 34.87
C LYS A 3 -15.80 -1.48 34.91
N LYS A 4 -16.40 -1.94 36.00
CA LYS A 4 -17.85 -1.87 36.14
C LYS A 4 -18.26 -0.41 36.35
N ASN A 5 -18.92 0.18 35.35
CA ASN A 5 -19.53 1.50 35.46
C ASN A 5 -21.04 1.35 35.72
N GLN A 6 -21.74 2.46 35.94
CA GLN A 6 -23.17 2.47 36.26
C GLN A 6 -24.08 1.95 35.12
N TRP A 7 -23.52 1.64 33.94
CA TRP A 7 -24.23 1.10 32.77
C TRP A 7 -23.73 -0.27 32.31
N GLY A 8 -22.80 -0.91 33.03
CA GLY A 8 -22.30 -2.24 32.70
C GLY A 8 -20.80 -2.42 32.95
N TRP A 9 -20.23 -3.48 32.38
CA TRP A 9 -18.78 -3.69 32.40
C TRP A 9 -18.14 -2.96 31.21
N ASP A 10 -17.32 -1.97 31.51
CA ASP A 10 -16.50 -1.24 30.56
C ASP A 10 -15.20 -2.00 30.29
N PHE A 11 -15.15 -2.69 29.15
CA PHE A 11 -13.95 -3.37 28.65
C PHE A 11 -13.13 -2.48 27.70
N SER A 12 -13.39 -1.18 27.65
CA SER A 12 -12.66 -0.28 26.75
C SER A 12 -11.24 -0.02 27.29
N GLY A 13 -10.28 -0.63 26.62
CA GLY A 13 -8.85 -0.33 26.78
C GLY A 13 -8.01 -1.42 27.45
N SER A 14 -6.70 -1.23 27.34
CA SER A 14 -5.67 -2.06 27.95
C SER A 14 -5.05 -1.34 29.14
N SER A 15 -5.03 -1.97 30.31
CA SER A 15 -4.35 -1.45 31.51
C SER A 15 -3.15 -2.33 31.84
N ASN A 16 -2.08 -1.74 32.39
CA ASN A 16 -0.87 -2.43 32.85
C ASN A 16 -0.12 -3.23 31.76
N MET A 17 -0.08 -2.71 30.53
CA MET A 17 0.59 -3.40 29.40
C MET A 17 2.06 -3.69 29.63
N HIS A 18 2.77 -2.81 30.35
CA HIS A 18 4.17 -3.01 30.70
C HIS A 18 4.36 -4.20 31.67
N GLU A 19 3.51 -4.33 32.68
CA GLU A 19 3.54 -5.44 33.64
C GLU A 19 3.25 -6.77 32.94
N LEU A 20 2.23 -6.78 32.06
CA LEU A 20 1.90 -7.93 31.24
C LEU A 20 3.08 -8.34 30.34
N GLN A 21 3.71 -7.37 29.68
CA GLN A 21 4.88 -7.62 28.84
C GLN A 21 6.00 -8.30 29.63
N LEU A 22 6.35 -7.75 30.80
CA LEU A 22 7.38 -8.32 31.68
C LEU A 22 7.04 -9.74 32.13
N PHE A 23 5.76 -10.00 32.45
CA PHE A 23 5.31 -11.33 32.84
C PHE A 23 5.46 -12.33 31.68
N LEU A 24 4.99 -11.96 30.48
CA LEU A 24 5.06 -12.81 29.31
C LEU A 24 6.52 -13.16 28.97
N GLU A 25 7.40 -12.16 28.92
CA GLU A 25 8.82 -12.33 28.58
C GLU A 25 9.57 -13.22 29.59
N LYS A 26 9.28 -13.10 30.88
CA LYS A 26 10.00 -13.84 31.93
C LYS A 26 9.53 -15.27 32.13
N THR A 27 8.29 -15.60 31.75
CA THR A 27 7.66 -16.87 32.14
C THR A 27 7.37 -17.79 30.96
N VAL A 28 6.60 -17.32 29.97
CA VAL A 28 5.92 -18.21 29.00
C VAL A 28 6.23 -17.90 27.55
N MET A 29 6.81 -16.74 27.23
CA MET A 29 7.01 -16.28 25.86
C MET A 29 8.49 -16.13 25.53
N ILE A 30 8.98 -16.97 24.62
CA ILE A 30 10.28 -16.76 23.97
C ILE A 30 10.05 -16.02 22.65
N ARG A 31 10.61 -14.82 22.52
CA ARG A 31 10.47 -13.97 21.35
C ARG A 31 11.83 -13.42 20.92
N ARG A 32 12.10 -13.44 19.61
CA ARG A 32 13.25 -12.78 18.98
C ARG A 32 12.77 -12.02 17.75
N LEU A 33 13.26 -10.81 17.52
CA LEU A 33 12.88 -10.04 16.34
C LEU A 33 13.81 -10.37 15.17
N LYS A 34 13.30 -10.24 13.94
CA LYS A 34 14.13 -10.41 12.73
C LYS A 34 15.33 -9.46 12.73
N SER A 35 15.15 -8.22 13.19
CA SER A 35 16.24 -7.24 13.38
C SER A 35 17.36 -7.76 14.28
N ASP A 36 17.02 -8.56 15.29
CA ASP A 36 17.96 -9.00 16.32
C ASP A 36 18.78 -10.22 15.86
N VAL A 37 18.26 -10.97 14.88
CA VAL A 37 18.86 -12.24 14.39
C VAL A 37 19.32 -12.20 12.94
N LEU A 38 18.83 -11.25 12.14
CA LEU A 38 19.09 -11.14 10.70
C LEU A 38 19.48 -9.71 10.35
N SER A 39 20.72 -9.33 10.70
CA SER A 39 21.29 -8.01 10.41
C SER A 39 21.43 -7.69 8.92
N GLN A 40 21.39 -8.71 8.05
CA GLN A 40 21.53 -8.57 6.60
C GLN A 40 20.19 -8.37 5.87
N LEU A 41 19.05 -8.45 6.58
CA LEU A 41 17.75 -8.32 5.93
C LEU A 41 17.41 -6.83 5.74
N PRO A 42 17.19 -6.36 4.49
CA PRO A 42 16.85 -4.97 4.24
C PRO A 42 15.58 -4.54 4.97
N ALA A 43 15.46 -3.24 5.29
CA ALA A 43 14.29 -2.73 5.99
C ALA A 43 13.00 -2.85 5.15
N LYS A 44 11.85 -2.94 5.83
CA LYS A 44 10.52 -2.80 5.23
C LYS A 44 10.13 -1.33 5.23
N GLN A 45 9.72 -0.80 4.09
CA GLN A 45 9.13 0.54 4.00
C GLN A 45 7.64 0.41 3.74
N ARG A 46 6.82 1.15 4.49
CA ARG A 46 5.36 1.13 4.34
C ARG A 46 4.90 2.49 3.85
N GLN A 47 4.05 2.51 2.84
CA GLN A 47 3.46 3.71 2.29
C GLN A 47 1.95 3.51 2.08
N VAL A 48 1.17 4.56 2.32
CA VAL A 48 -0.24 4.60 1.95
C VAL A 48 -0.33 5.37 0.66
N VAL A 49 -0.85 4.69 -0.35
CA VAL A 49 -1.12 5.30 -1.65
C VAL A 49 -2.58 5.70 -1.67
N LEU A 50 -2.82 7.01 -1.68
CA LEU A 50 -4.17 7.52 -1.85
C LEU A 50 -4.53 7.43 -3.34
N LEU A 51 -5.56 6.64 -3.63
CA LEU A 51 -6.11 6.49 -4.97
C LEU A 51 -6.84 7.75 -5.41
N ASP A 52 -6.75 8.04 -6.70
CA ASP A 52 -7.44 9.17 -7.34
C ASP A 52 -8.98 9.04 -7.15
N PRO A 53 -9.62 10.00 -6.46
CA PRO A 53 -11.07 10.02 -6.28
C PRO A 53 -11.87 9.98 -7.59
N SER A 54 -11.31 10.45 -8.70
CA SER A 54 -11.97 10.47 -10.02
C SER A 54 -12.22 9.06 -10.58
N HIS A 55 -11.44 8.09 -10.13
CA HIS A 55 -11.53 6.70 -10.55
C HIS A 55 -12.23 5.80 -9.52
N VAL A 56 -12.48 6.33 -8.32
CA VAL A 56 -13.30 5.69 -7.32
C VAL A 56 -14.73 6.17 -7.52
N LYS A 57 -15.69 5.25 -7.67
CA LYS A 57 -17.10 5.60 -7.84
C LYS A 57 -17.74 6.06 -6.50
N THR A 58 -17.09 6.97 -5.78
CA THR A 58 -17.50 7.45 -4.44
C THR A 58 -18.83 8.21 -4.45
N THR A 59 -19.23 8.76 -5.61
CA THR A 59 -20.53 9.39 -5.83
C THR A 59 -21.69 8.40 -6.03
N ASP A 60 -21.43 7.10 -5.98
CA ASP A 60 -22.50 6.12 -5.99
C ASP A 60 -23.40 6.32 -4.76
N LYS A 61 -24.71 6.40 -4.99
CA LYS A 61 -25.73 6.59 -3.95
C LYS A 61 -25.63 5.53 -2.86
N VAL A 62 -25.20 4.31 -3.22
CA VAL A 62 -25.02 3.19 -2.31
C VAL A 62 -23.89 3.45 -1.32
N LEU A 63 -22.71 3.90 -1.79
CA LEU A 63 -21.59 4.23 -0.91
C LEU A 63 -21.88 5.44 -0.03
N GLN A 64 -22.50 6.48 -0.59
CA GLN A 64 -22.87 7.67 0.18
C GLN A 64 -23.89 7.35 1.28
N HIS A 65 -24.88 6.52 0.97
CA HIS A 65 -25.85 6.07 1.96
C HIS A 65 -25.16 5.30 3.10
N MET A 66 -24.29 4.34 2.77
CA MET A 66 -23.56 3.58 3.79
C MET A 66 -22.61 4.45 4.61
N ALA A 67 -21.93 5.43 4.00
CA ALA A 67 -21.10 6.40 4.71
C ALA A 67 -21.92 7.23 5.72
N CYS A 68 -23.13 7.64 5.34
CA CYS A 68 -24.07 8.34 6.22
C CYS A 68 -24.60 7.43 7.34
N GLU A 69 -24.96 6.18 7.02
CA GLU A 69 -25.39 5.20 8.02
C GLU A 69 -24.30 4.89 9.04
N MET A 70 -23.04 4.81 8.61
CA MET A 70 -21.90 4.62 9.50
C MET A 70 -21.70 5.79 10.47
N HIS A 71 -21.99 7.02 10.03
CA HIS A 71 -21.99 8.22 10.89
C HIS A 71 -23.19 8.29 11.86
N ASN A 72 -24.22 7.47 11.66
CA ASN A 72 -25.38 7.48 12.53
C ASN A 72 -25.02 6.97 13.94
N THR A 73 -25.06 7.86 14.93
CA THR A 73 -24.74 7.56 16.33
C THR A 73 -25.80 6.71 17.03
N LYS A 74 -27.01 6.58 16.44
CA LYS A 74 -28.13 5.85 17.04
C LYS A 74 -28.07 4.32 16.88
N LEU A 75 -27.24 3.81 15.97
CA LEU A 75 -27.14 2.36 15.70
C LEU A 75 -26.39 1.62 16.81
N LYS A 76 -26.87 0.43 17.18
CA LYS A 76 -26.18 -0.45 18.14
C LYS A 76 -24.87 -0.97 17.55
N VAL A 77 -23.92 -1.34 18.42
CA VAL A 77 -22.58 -1.82 18.00
C VAL A 77 -22.64 -3.00 17.03
N MET A 78 -23.58 -3.93 17.23
CA MET A 78 -23.73 -5.10 16.35
C MET A 78 -24.26 -4.73 14.96
N GLU A 79 -25.21 -3.81 14.88
CA GLU A 79 -25.77 -3.31 13.62
C GLU A 79 -24.72 -2.54 12.82
N LYS A 80 -23.93 -1.69 13.49
CA LYS A 80 -22.79 -1.00 12.88
C LYS A 80 -21.76 -1.95 12.26
N ARG A 81 -21.54 -3.13 12.86
CA ARG A 81 -20.65 -4.15 12.28
C ARG A 81 -21.22 -4.75 10.99
N GLY A 82 -22.53 -4.99 10.94
CA GLY A 82 -23.21 -5.47 9.73
C GLY A 82 -23.08 -4.46 8.58
N VAL A 83 -23.38 -3.19 8.86
CA VAL A 83 -23.23 -2.10 7.87
C VAL A 83 -21.78 -1.98 7.39
N LEU A 84 -20.80 -2.04 8.30
CA LEU A 84 -19.38 -1.98 7.94
C LEU A 84 -18.94 -3.13 7.01
N LEU A 85 -19.44 -4.36 7.22
CA LEU A 85 -19.10 -5.51 6.38
C LEU A 85 -19.63 -5.32 4.95
N THR A 86 -20.88 -4.86 4.82
CA THR A 86 -21.48 -4.56 3.51
C THR A 86 -20.75 -3.39 2.86
N TYR A 87 -20.44 -2.34 3.62
CA TYR A 87 -19.72 -1.17 3.12
C TYR A 87 -18.31 -1.50 2.66
N PHE A 88 -17.63 -2.41 3.36
CA PHE A 88 -16.33 -2.94 2.96
C PHE A 88 -16.39 -3.71 1.64
N ARG A 89 -17.43 -4.54 1.44
CA ARG A 89 -17.66 -5.25 0.17
C ARG A 89 -17.90 -4.28 -0.98
N GLU A 90 -18.78 -3.31 -0.80
CA GLU A 90 -19.08 -2.32 -1.84
C GLU A 90 -17.87 -1.44 -2.15
N THR A 91 -17.09 -1.06 -1.14
CA THR A 91 -15.82 -0.34 -1.31
C THR A 91 -14.88 -1.09 -2.27
N GLY A 92 -14.71 -2.41 -2.08
CA GLY A 92 -13.90 -3.23 -2.97
C GLY A 92 -14.32 -3.10 -4.43
N ILE A 93 -15.62 -3.24 -4.73
CA ILE A 93 -16.20 -3.15 -6.08
C ILE A 93 -15.97 -1.77 -6.70
N HIS A 94 -16.19 -0.70 -5.94
CA HIS A 94 -16.09 0.67 -6.44
C HIS A 94 -14.64 1.16 -6.57
N LYS A 95 -13.70 0.48 -5.90
CA LYS A 95 -12.25 0.75 -5.94
C LYS A 95 -11.54 0.00 -7.07
N VAL A 96 -12.14 -1.04 -7.66
CA VAL A 96 -11.55 -1.86 -8.74
C VAL A 96 -10.96 -1.00 -9.85
N LYS A 97 -11.69 0.00 -10.36
CA LYS A 97 -11.20 0.80 -11.50
C LYS A 97 -9.91 1.56 -11.16
N ALA A 98 -9.85 2.18 -9.98
CA ALA A 98 -8.68 2.91 -9.52
C ALA A 98 -7.50 1.97 -9.21
N VAL A 99 -7.77 0.82 -8.59
CA VAL A 99 -6.76 -0.23 -8.34
C VAL A 99 -6.18 -0.76 -9.65
N CYS A 100 -7.02 -1.06 -10.63
CA CYS A 100 -6.58 -1.54 -11.94
C CYS A 100 -5.69 -0.51 -12.64
N LYS A 101 -6.06 0.77 -12.63
CA LYS A 101 -5.20 1.83 -13.19
C LYS A 101 -3.83 1.88 -12.51
N TYR A 102 -3.80 1.85 -11.18
CA TYR A 102 -2.54 1.85 -10.44
C TYR A 102 -1.66 0.62 -10.75
N ILE A 103 -2.28 -0.56 -10.86
CA ILE A 103 -1.59 -1.80 -11.24
C ILE A 103 -1.08 -1.74 -12.68
N GLU A 104 -1.83 -1.12 -13.59
CA GLU A 104 -1.43 -0.90 -14.97
C GLU A 104 -0.15 -0.05 -15.03
N ASP A 105 -0.09 1.06 -14.30
CA ASP A 105 1.10 1.91 -14.21
C ASP A 105 2.33 1.13 -13.66
N LEU A 106 2.12 0.25 -12.67
CA LEU A 106 3.18 -0.59 -12.11
C LEU A 106 3.70 -1.66 -13.09
N VAL A 107 2.81 -2.22 -13.91
CA VAL A 107 3.18 -3.19 -14.95
C VAL A 107 3.95 -2.51 -16.08
N GLU A 108 3.55 -1.29 -16.45
CA GLU A 108 4.26 -0.47 -17.44
C GLU A 108 5.65 -0.04 -16.96
N GLY A 109 5.82 0.17 -15.65
CA GLY A 109 7.12 0.39 -15.02
C GLY A 109 8.01 -0.86 -14.89
N ASP A 110 7.62 -2.00 -15.47
CA ASP A 110 8.29 -3.29 -15.43
C ASP A 110 8.75 -3.72 -14.02
N GLN A 111 7.87 -3.56 -13.01
CA GLN A 111 8.17 -4.00 -11.64
C GLN A 111 7.61 -5.40 -11.36
N LYS A 112 8.38 -6.22 -10.62
CA LYS A 112 7.90 -7.51 -10.10
C LYS A 112 7.29 -7.34 -8.71
N PHE A 113 5.99 -7.63 -8.56
CA PHE A 113 5.27 -7.34 -7.33
C PHE A 113 4.21 -8.38 -6.96
N LEU A 114 3.84 -8.38 -5.67
CA LEU A 114 2.68 -9.11 -5.17
C LEU A 114 1.51 -8.15 -5.01
N CYS A 115 0.32 -8.58 -5.40
CA CYS A 115 -0.92 -7.86 -5.19
C CYS A 115 -1.85 -8.67 -4.29
N PHE A 116 -2.18 -8.15 -3.12
CA PHE A 116 -3.11 -8.75 -2.17
C PHE A 116 -4.49 -8.10 -2.25
N ALA A 117 -5.54 -8.90 -2.37
CA ALA A 117 -6.93 -8.45 -2.25
C ALA A 117 -7.77 -9.45 -1.43
N HIS A 118 -8.93 -9.02 -0.94
CA HIS A 118 -9.82 -9.87 -0.15
C HIS A 118 -10.94 -10.46 -1.01
N HIS A 119 -11.64 -9.61 -1.77
CA HIS A 119 -12.82 -9.99 -2.51
C HIS A 119 -12.46 -10.65 -3.84
N GLN A 120 -13.15 -11.75 -4.17
CA GLN A 120 -12.93 -12.49 -5.42
C GLN A 120 -13.14 -11.60 -6.65
N VAL A 121 -14.16 -10.73 -6.63
CA VAL A 121 -14.44 -9.77 -7.72
C VAL A 121 -13.24 -8.86 -8.01
N VAL A 122 -12.51 -8.44 -6.97
CA VAL A 122 -11.32 -7.59 -7.11
C VAL A 122 -10.16 -8.41 -7.69
N LEU A 123 -9.93 -9.62 -7.17
CA LEU A 123 -8.91 -10.55 -7.70
C LEU A 123 -9.16 -10.87 -9.18
N ASP A 124 -10.40 -11.20 -9.54
CA ASP A 124 -10.83 -11.50 -10.91
C ASP A 124 -10.55 -10.31 -11.83
N SER A 125 -10.94 -9.10 -11.42
CA SER A 125 -10.74 -7.88 -12.20
C SER A 125 -9.26 -7.55 -12.46
N ILE A 126 -8.40 -7.80 -11.47
CA ILE A 126 -6.95 -7.62 -11.60
C ILE A 126 -6.39 -8.66 -12.58
N CYS A 127 -6.79 -9.92 -12.46
CA CYS A 127 -6.39 -10.97 -13.40
C CYS A 127 -6.82 -10.66 -14.84
N ASP A 128 -8.05 -10.17 -15.04
CA ASP A 128 -8.57 -9.78 -16.35
C ASP A 128 -7.79 -8.61 -16.96
N LEU A 129 -7.37 -7.63 -16.15
CA LEU A 129 -6.47 -6.57 -16.58
C LEU A 129 -5.12 -7.13 -17.05
N LEU A 130 -4.49 -7.98 -16.24
CA LEU A 130 -3.19 -8.57 -16.54
C LEU A 130 -3.23 -9.43 -17.81
N ASN A 131 -4.32 -10.17 -18.02
CA ASN A 131 -4.56 -10.93 -19.25
C ASN A 131 -4.67 -10.01 -20.47
N ARG A 132 -5.41 -8.90 -20.38
CA ARG A 132 -5.52 -7.91 -21.47
C ARG A 132 -4.19 -7.25 -21.81
N LYS A 133 -3.33 -7.04 -20.82
CA LYS A 133 -1.96 -6.52 -21.00
C LYS A 133 -0.93 -7.59 -21.36
N ASN A 134 -1.37 -8.84 -21.54
CA ASN A 134 -0.51 -10.00 -21.84
C ASN A 134 0.63 -10.19 -20.83
N CYS A 135 0.40 -9.83 -19.56
CA CYS A 135 1.37 -9.95 -18.48
C CYS A 135 1.24 -11.32 -17.81
N SER A 136 2.35 -12.06 -17.75
CA SER A 136 2.36 -13.36 -17.08
C SER A 136 2.22 -13.19 -15.57
N HIS A 137 1.22 -13.85 -15.00
CA HIS A 137 0.91 -13.74 -13.59
C HIS A 137 0.51 -15.09 -12.99
N ILE A 138 0.51 -15.15 -11.66
CA ILE A 138 -0.08 -16.25 -10.90
C ILE A 138 -1.24 -15.75 -10.05
N ARG A 139 -2.17 -16.66 -9.74
CA ARG A 139 -3.25 -16.42 -8.79
C ARG A 139 -3.26 -17.48 -7.69
N ILE A 140 -3.29 -17.07 -6.43
CA ILE A 140 -3.46 -17.99 -5.30
C ILE A 140 -4.58 -17.47 -4.40
N ASP A 141 -5.61 -18.29 -4.24
CA ASP A 141 -6.75 -18.03 -3.37
C ASP A 141 -7.12 -19.27 -2.54
N GLY A 142 -8.22 -19.19 -1.80
CA GLY A 142 -8.69 -20.30 -0.95
C GLY A 142 -9.13 -21.55 -1.72
N LYS A 143 -9.34 -21.47 -3.04
CA LYS A 143 -9.70 -22.61 -3.89
C LYS A 143 -8.47 -23.33 -4.45
N THR A 144 -7.29 -22.73 -4.31
CA THR A 144 -6.04 -23.29 -4.84
C THR A 144 -5.55 -24.43 -3.94
N SER A 145 -5.40 -25.63 -4.51
CA SER A 145 -4.89 -26.81 -3.78
C SER A 145 -3.45 -26.62 -3.32
N SER A 146 -2.99 -27.45 -2.38
CA SER A 146 -1.63 -27.35 -1.83
C SER A 146 -0.56 -27.62 -2.89
N GLU A 147 -0.80 -28.60 -3.76
CA GLU A 147 0.10 -29.00 -4.84
C GLU A 147 0.23 -27.88 -5.87
N LEU A 148 -0.91 -27.35 -6.34
CA LEU A 148 -0.93 -26.25 -7.30
C LEU A 148 -0.30 -24.99 -6.73
N ARG A 149 -0.55 -24.70 -5.44
CA ARG A 149 0.05 -23.55 -4.75
C ARG A 149 1.57 -23.62 -4.79
N LYS A 150 2.17 -24.78 -4.53
CA LYS A 150 3.62 -24.98 -4.61
C LYS A 150 4.13 -24.71 -6.03
N GLN A 151 3.48 -25.30 -7.03
CA GLN A 151 3.85 -25.09 -8.45
C GLN A 151 3.78 -23.61 -8.86
N LEU A 152 2.75 -22.88 -8.40
CA LEU A 152 2.62 -21.45 -8.67
C LEU A 152 3.69 -20.62 -7.96
N CYS A 153 4.02 -20.96 -6.70
CA CYS A 153 5.10 -20.30 -5.98
C CYS A 153 6.44 -20.53 -6.69
N ASP A 154 6.74 -21.77 -7.10
CA ASP A 154 7.95 -22.10 -7.84
C ASP A 154 7.98 -21.34 -9.17
N LYS A 155 6.86 -21.29 -9.90
CA LYS A 155 6.73 -20.50 -11.13
C LYS A 155 7.05 -19.03 -10.90
N PHE A 156 6.53 -18.41 -9.84
CA PHE A 156 6.82 -17.00 -9.56
C PHE A 156 8.27 -16.77 -9.13
N GLN A 157 8.86 -17.69 -8.37
CA GLN A 157 10.23 -17.55 -7.85
C GLN A 157 11.30 -17.74 -8.93
N TYR A 158 11.10 -18.69 -9.86
CA TYR A 158 12.12 -19.08 -10.84
C TYR A 158 11.87 -18.59 -12.26
N ASN A 159 10.67 -18.10 -12.58
CA ASN A 159 10.35 -17.56 -13.90
C ASN A 159 10.31 -16.04 -13.87
N ASP A 160 11.28 -15.39 -14.53
CA ASP A 160 11.37 -13.93 -14.60
C ASP A 160 10.28 -13.30 -15.48
N MET A 161 9.68 -14.07 -16.40
CA MET A 161 8.52 -13.63 -17.17
C MET A 161 7.29 -13.43 -16.28
N CYS A 162 7.22 -14.13 -15.14
CA CYS A 162 6.10 -14.00 -14.21
C CYS A 162 6.32 -12.79 -13.29
N ARG A 163 5.73 -11.65 -13.67
CA ARG A 163 5.95 -10.36 -12.99
C ARG A 163 4.99 -10.12 -11.83
N VAL A 164 3.77 -10.66 -11.90
CA VAL A 164 2.72 -10.33 -10.92
C VAL A 164 2.18 -11.57 -10.23
N ALA A 165 2.08 -11.52 -8.90
CA ALA A 165 1.40 -12.53 -8.11
C ALA A 165 0.15 -11.96 -7.44
N VAL A 166 -1.02 -12.41 -7.88
CA VAL A 166 -2.33 -11.99 -7.35
C VAL A 166 -2.76 -12.96 -6.26
N LEU A 167 -2.90 -12.48 -5.03
CA LEU A 167 -3.06 -13.32 -3.84
C LEU A 167 -4.26 -12.87 -3.02
N SER A 168 -5.02 -13.83 -2.49
CA SER A 168 -5.96 -13.53 -1.42
C SER A 168 -5.20 -13.10 -0.16
N ILE A 169 -5.64 -12.04 0.53
CA ILE A 169 -5.09 -11.63 1.84
C ILE A 169 -5.11 -12.79 2.83
N THR A 170 -6.14 -13.64 2.78
CA THR A 170 -6.24 -14.82 3.66
C THR A 170 -5.28 -15.95 3.29
N ALA A 171 -4.76 -15.98 2.06
CA ALA A 171 -3.77 -16.97 1.63
C ALA A 171 -2.40 -16.79 2.31
N ALA A 172 -2.14 -15.63 2.93
CA ALA A 172 -0.94 -15.38 3.73
C ALA A 172 -0.75 -16.40 4.88
N ASN A 173 -1.84 -16.99 5.38
CA ASN A 173 -1.80 -17.98 6.44
C ASN A 173 -1.30 -19.36 5.97
N ALA A 174 -1.25 -19.60 4.66
CA ALA A 174 -0.91 -20.89 4.08
C ALA A 174 0.59 -21.19 4.02
N GLY A 175 1.46 -20.31 4.54
CA GLY A 175 2.89 -20.62 4.66
C GLY A 175 3.72 -20.43 3.38
N ILE A 176 3.25 -19.64 2.41
CA ILE A 176 3.96 -19.41 1.15
C ILE A 176 5.24 -18.57 1.32
N THR A 177 6.17 -18.68 0.36
CA THR A 177 7.42 -17.91 0.29
C THR A 177 7.55 -17.31 -1.12
N LEU A 178 7.55 -15.99 -1.22
CA LEU A 178 7.55 -15.25 -2.48
C LEU A 178 8.57 -14.11 -2.41
N SER A 179 9.83 -14.45 -2.15
CA SER A 179 10.93 -13.50 -1.92
C SER A 179 11.49 -12.86 -3.20
N SER A 180 11.07 -13.29 -4.38
CA SER A 180 11.58 -12.78 -5.67
C SER A 180 11.08 -11.35 -5.98
N ALA A 181 10.01 -10.88 -5.33
CA ALA A 181 9.52 -9.51 -5.48
C ALA A 181 10.07 -8.59 -4.39
N SER A 182 10.29 -7.32 -4.73
CA SER A 182 10.63 -6.25 -3.78
C SER A 182 9.44 -5.33 -3.46
N LEU A 183 8.32 -5.47 -4.18
CA LEU A 183 7.14 -4.64 -4.02
C LEU A 183 5.92 -5.48 -3.62
N VAL A 184 5.18 -5.00 -2.62
CA VAL A 184 3.91 -5.56 -2.16
C VAL A 184 2.85 -4.46 -2.23
N VAL A 185 1.74 -4.75 -2.92
CA VAL A 185 0.60 -3.87 -3.06
C VAL A 185 -0.61 -4.51 -2.41
N PHE A 186 -1.19 -3.86 -1.42
CA PHE A 186 -2.49 -4.21 -0.85
C PHE A 186 -3.56 -3.41 -1.58
N ALA A 187 -4.21 -4.07 -2.55
CA ALA A 187 -5.35 -3.50 -3.26
C ALA A 187 -6.55 -3.26 -2.33
N GLU A 188 -6.68 -4.06 -1.28
CA GLU A 188 -7.69 -3.90 -0.24
C GLU A 188 -7.08 -3.96 1.15
N LEU A 189 -7.66 -3.21 2.09
CA LEU A 189 -7.30 -3.29 3.50
C LEU A 189 -7.97 -4.50 4.16
N PHE A 190 -7.46 -4.90 5.33
CA PHE A 190 -8.08 -5.91 6.17
C PHE A 190 -8.09 -5.48 7.64
N TRP A 191 -9.20 -5.69 8.33
CA TRP A 191 -9.41 -5.18 9.70
C TRP A 191 -8.55 -5.87 10.78
N ASN A 192 -7.88 -6.97 10.44
CA ASN A 192 -6.93 -7.66 11.31
C ASN A 192 -5.48 -7.37 10.88
N PRO A 193 -4.75 -6.52 11.62
CA PRO A 193 -3.37 -6.20 11.26
C PRO A 193 -2.44 -7.42 11.26
N GLY A 194 -2.70 -8.43 12.10
CA GLY A 194 -1.85 -9.62 12.15
C GLY A 194 -1.79 -10.37 10.82
N ILE A 195 -2.89 -10.38 10.06
CA ILE A 195 -2.92 -10.99 8.72
C ILE A 195 -2.15 -10.14 7.71
N LEU A 196 -2.22 -8.80 7.80
CA LEU A 196 -1.46 -7.89 6.96
C LEU A 196 0.05 -8.05 7.20
N THR A 197 0.49 -8.01 8.46
CA THR A 197 1.90 -8.23 8.83
C THR A 197 2.38 -9.62 8.39
N GLN A 198 1.53 -10.64 8.53
CA GLN A 198 1.85 -11.99 8.07
C GLN A 198 1.98 -12.09 6.54
N ALA A 199 1.20 -11.31 5.80
CA ALA A 199 1.28 -11.20 4.34
C ALA A 199 2.56 -10.49 3.91
N GLU A 200 2.92 -9.37 4.54
CA GLU A 200 4.20 -8.67 4.32
C GLU A 200 5.40 -9.60 4.56
N ASP A 201 5.34 -10.39 5.63
CA ASP A 201 6.38 -11.33 6.00
C ASP A 201 6.53 -12.51 5.01
N ARG A 202 5.61 -12.70 4.05
CA ARG A 202 5.79 -13.68 2.96
C ARG A 202 6.84 -13.24 1.94
N VAL A 203 7.05 -11.94 1.82
CA VAL A 203 8.04 -11.32 0.92
C VAL A 203 9.29 -10.92 1.68
N HIS A 204 9.11 -10.35 2.89
CA HIS A 204 10.20 -10.01 3.80
C HIS A 204 10.69 -11.25 4.56
N ARG A 205 11.29 -12.17 3.82
CA ARG A 205 11.80 -13.45 4.32
C ARG A 205 13.27 -13.65 3.97
N ILE A 206 13.93 -14.56 4.70
CA ILE A 206 15.30 -14.99 4.41
C ILE A 206 15.41 -15.38 2.93
N GLY A 207 16.36 -14.76 2.22
CA GLY A 207 16.52 -14.88 0.76
C GLY A 207 16.18 -13.60 -0.01
N GLN A 208 15.50 -12.63 0.62
CA GLN A 208 15.32 -11.29 0.05
C GLN A 208 16.61 -10.49 0.15
N GLN A 209 17.05 -9.92 -0.97
CA GLN A 209 18.27 -9.10 -1.07
C GLN A 209 17.96 -7.60 -1.20
N ASN A 210 16.73 -7.25 -1.59
CA ASN A 210 16.31 -5.88 -1.84
C ASN A 210 15.45 -5.31 -0.70
N CYS A 211 15.42 -3.98 -0.58
CA CYS A 211 14.45 -3.30 0.29
C CYS A 211 13.03 -3.66 -0.16
N VAL A 212 12.16 -4.00 0.80
CA VAL A 212 10.77 -4.37 0.50
C VAL A 212 9.87 -3.17 0.74
N VAL A 213 9.22 -2.70 -0.32
CA VAL A 213 8.24 -1.62 -0.27
C VAL A 213 6.84 -2.23 -0.18
N ILE A 214 6.06 -1.77 0.79
CA ILE A 214 4.69 -2.18 1.06
C ILE A 214 3.79 -0.99 0.83
N GLN A 215 2.83 -1.13 -0.08
CA GLN A 215 1.91 -0.08 -0.48
C GLN A 215 0.48 -0.47 -0.12
N TYR A 216 -0.22 0.35 0.66
CA TYR A 216 -1.63 0.16 0.95
C TYR A 216 -2.46 1.12 0.11
N LEU A 217 -3.31 0.59 -0.76
CA LEU A 217 -4.18 1.41 -1.61
C LEU A 217 -5.44 1.80 -0.84
N VAL A 218 -5.58 3.09 -0.56
CA VAL A 218 -6.65 3.69 0.23
C VAL A 218 -7.45 4.66 -0.63
N ALA A 219 -8.77 4.67 -0.47
CA ALA A 219 -9.65 5.63 -1.13
C ALA A 219 -10.46 6.45 -0.11
N LYS A 220 -10.48 7.78 -0.27
CA LYS A 220 -11.32 8.67 0.54
C LYS A 220 -12.81 8.51 0.21
N GLY A 221 -13.65 8.69 1.22
CA GLY A 221 -15.10 8.53 1.12
C GLY A 221 -15.53 7.07 1.00
N THR A 222 -14.71 6.13 1.46
CA THR A 222 -14.99 4.69 1.40
C THR A 222 -14.87 4.04 2.78
N ALA A 223 -15.06 2.71 2.87
CA ALA A 223 -14.85 1.99 4.12
C ALA A 223 -13.39 2.09 4.63
N ASP A 224 -12.43 2.39 3.74
CA ASP A 224 -11.03 2.52 4.09
C ASP A 224 -10.79 3.63 5.15
N ASP A 225 -11.60 4.70 5.15
CA ASP A 225 -11.52 5.81 6.13
C ASP A 225 -11.79 5.35 7.57
N TYR A 226 -12.52 4.25 7.74
CA TYR A 226 -12.81 3.65 9.05
C TYR A 226 -11.86 2.50 9.38
N ILE A 227 -11.50 1.71 8.37
CA ILE A 227 -10.66 0.52 8.55
C ILE A 227 -9.22 0.93 8.82
N TRP A 228 -8.68 1.92 8.12
CA TRP A 228 -7.29 2.34 8.27
C TRP A 228 -6.96 2.82 9.70
N PRO A 229 -7.71 3.77 10.30
CA PRO A 229 -7.45 4.16 11.70
C PRO A 229 -7.62 3.01 12.69
N LEU A 230 -8.58 2.11 12.44
CA LEU A 230 -8.81 0.94 13.28
C LEU A 230 -7.62 -0.02 13.25
N VAL A 231 -7.01 -0.23 12.07
CA VAL A 231 -5.82 -1.05 11.90
C VAL A 231 -4.62 -0.42 12.60
N CYS A 232 -4.39 0.90 12.41
CA CYS A 232 -3.33 1.64 13.10
C CYS A 232 -3.47 1.56 14.63
N ASN A 233 -4.67 1.79 15.17
CA ASN A 233 -4.93 1.71 16.61
C ASN A 233 -4.69 0.32 17.20
N LYS A 234 -5.05 -0.74 16.46
CA LYS A 234 -4.79 -2.12 16.89
C LYS A 234 -3.29 -2.41 16.93
N LEU A 235 -2.52 -1.93 15.96
CA LEU A 235 -1.07 -2.11 15.95
C LEU A 235 -0.37 -1.33 17.04
N ASP A 236 -0.78 -0.09 17.30
CA ASP A 236 -0.29 0.69 18.42
C ASP A 236 -0.53 -0.02 19.77
N THR A 237 -1.73 -0.60 19.93
CA THR A 237 -2.06 -1.38 21.13
C THR A 237 -1.17 -2.63 21.26
N LEU A 238 -0.90 -3.34 20.15
CA LEU A 238 0.04 -4.47 20.14
C LEU A 238 1.48 -4.03 20.39
N GLY A 239 1.85 -2.84 19.93
CA GLY A 239 3.14 -2.21 20.18
C GLY A 239 3.36 -1.91 21.66
N LYS A 240 2.37 -1.30 22.30
CA LYS A 240 2.36 -1.01 23.74
C LYS A 240 2.44 -2.28 24.61
N ALA A 241 1.96 -3.42 24.10
CA ALA A 241 2.06 -4.70 24.78
C ALA A 241 3.42 -5.42 24.57
N GLY A 242 4.36 -4.81 23.83
CA GLY A 242 5.64 -5.43 23.47
C GLY A 242 5.53 -6.56 22.45
N LEU A 243 4.34 -6.76 21.86
CA LEU A 243 4.05 -7.84 20.93
C LEU A 243 4.28 -7.45 19.46
N SER A 244 4.58 -6.18 19.20
CA SER A 244 5.00 -5.67 17.89
C SER A 244 5.94 -4.48 18.09
N LYS A 245 6.92 -4.28 17.19
CA LYS A 245 7.58 -2.98 17.02
C LYS A 245 7.21 -2.34 15.68
N ASP A 246 6.36 -3.00 14.90
CA ASP A 246 5.85 -2.45 13.65
C ASP A 246 4.84 -1.34 13.97
N SER A 247 5.25 -0.10 13.70
CA SER A 247 4.40 1.09 13.73
C SER A 247 3.94 1.40 12.30
N PHE A 248 2.65 1.72 12.13
CA PHE A 248 2.12 2.27 10.88
C PHE A 248 2.08 3.80 10.89
N TYR A 249 2.70 4.47 11.88
CA TYR A 249 2.77 5.93 11.91
C TYR A 249 3.83 6.50 10.95
N ASP A 250 4.88 5.74 10.61
CA ASP A 250 5.90 6.14 9.62
C ASP A 250 5.48 5.82 8.18
N VAL A 251 4.18 5.92 7.90
CA VAL A 251 3.63 5.58 6.60
C VAL A 251 3.59 6.83 5.74
N ASP A 252 4.47 6.89 4.75
CA ASP A 252 4.49 7.98 3.77
C ASP A 252 3.18 8.00 3.00
N LEU A 253 2.49 9.14 3.03
CA LEU A 253 1.32 9.39 2.20
C LEU A 253 1.80 9.76 0.80
N LYS A 254 1.69 8.83 -0.15
CA LYS A 254 1.85 9.13 -1.57
C LYS A 254 0.47 9.35 -2.18
N ILE A 255 0.24 10.53 -2.73
CA ILE A 255 -0.92 10.76 -3.58
C ILE A 255 -0.57 10.13 -4.93
N SER A 256 -1.42 9.23 -5.44
CA SER A 256 -1.26 8.71 -6.80
C SER A 256 -1.31 9.89 -7.76
N ALA A 257 -0.14 10.33 -8.25
CA ALA A 257 -0.03 11.54 -9.04
C ALA A 257 -0.83 11.38 -10.35
N ASP A 258 -1.57 12.43 -10.69
CA ASP A 258 -2.12 12.60 -12.02
C ASP A 258 -0.95 12.80 -12.99
N GLN A 259 -0.93 12.11 -14.14
CA GLN A 259 0.09 12.26 -15.20
C GLN A 259 0.06 13.67 -15.87
N LYS A 260 -0.60 14.65 -15.24
CA LYS A 260 -0.72 16.04 -15.66
C LYS A 260 -0.24 17.04 -14.61
N GLN A 261 0.40 16.60 -13.53
CA GLN A 261 1.12 17.54 -12.69
C GLN A 261 2.45 17.89 -13.38
N PRO A 262 2.71 19.17 -13.70
CA PRO A 262 4.03 19.56 -14.16
C PRO A 262 5.04 19.14 -13.09
N THR A 263 6.11 18.46 -13.51
CA THR A 263 7.15 18.02 -12.56
C THR A 263 7.86 19.27 -12.03
N LEU A 264 8.58 19.15 -10.91
CA LEU A 264 9.38 20.26 -10.39
C LEU A 264 10.36 20.77 -11.46
N GLU A 265 10.75 19.92 -12.41
CA GLU A 265 11.58 20.26 -13.56
C GLU A 265 10.90 21.24 -14.53
N ASP A 266 9.57 21.16 -14.71
CA ASP A 266 8.81 22.10 -15.56
C ASP A 266 8.82 23.52 -14.99
N PHE A 267 8.95 23.67 -13.66
CA PHE A 267 9.12 24.98 -13.00
C PHE A 267 10.51 25.58 -13.21
N PHE A 268 11.54 24.75 -13.43
CA PHE A 268 12.90 25.23 -13.69
C PHE A 268 13.16 25.52 -15.17
N ILE A 269 12.31 25.02 -16.08
CA ILE A 269 12.43 25.26 -17.53
C ILE A 269 11.79 26.61 -17.93
N GLU A 270 10.84 27.14 -17.16
CA GLU A 270 10.21 28.45 -17.46
C GLU A 270 11.02 29.68 -16.99
N ASP A 271 12.05 29.51 -16.16
CA ASP A 271 12.83 30.62 -15.57
C ASP A 271 14.15 30.95 -16.32
N GLU A 272 14.42 30.32 -17.47
CA GLU A 272 15.55 30.65 -18.36
C GLU A 272 15.19 31.61 -19.53
N LEU A 273 14.04 32.27 -19.47
CA LEU A 273 13.80 33.49 -20.27
C LEU A 273 14.30 34.71 -19.48
N TRP A 274 15.62 34.82 -19.36
CA TRP A 274 16.25 36.07 -18.98
C TRP A 274 15.88 37.12 -20.04
N PRO A 275 15.20 38.23 -19.69
CA PRO A 275 14.99 39.31 -20.64
C PRO A 275 16.37 39.86 -21.01
N ASP A 276 16.67 39.84 -22.31
CA ASP A 276 17.82 40.53 -22.91
C ASP A 276 17.88 41.95 -22.33
N PHE A 277 18.81 42.17 -21.40
CA PHE A 277 19.23 43.51 -21.07
C PHE A 277 19.99 44.02 -22.29
N ALA A 278 19.33 44.92 -23.02
CA ALA A 278 19.94 45.72 -24.05
C ALA A 278 21.09 46.52 -23.43
N ASP A 279 22.32 46.09 -23.70
CA ASP A 279 23.49 46.95 -23.58
C ASP A 279 23.57 47.83 -24.83
N GLU A 280 23.24 49.11 -24.66
CA GLU A 280 23.60 50.18 -25.58
C GLU A 280 25.13 50.34 -25.62
N ASP A 281 25.66 50.23 -26.84
CA ASP A 281 26.81 50.95 -27.40
C ASP A 281 28.16 50.97 -26.65
N GLY A 282 29.13 50.27 -27.24
CA GLY A 282 30.51 50.32 -26.78
C GLY A 282 31.57 49.67 -27.69
N SER A 283 31.62 50.07 -28.96
CA SER A 283 32.84 50.09 -29.80
C SER A 283 33.52 48.75 -30.19
N SER A 284 33.45 48.50 -31.49
CA SER A 284 34.06 47.46 -32.31
C SER A 284 35.60 47.41 -32.33
N ASP A 285 36.11 46.18 -32.24
CA ASP A 285 36.91 45.48 -33.27
C ASP A 285 38.40 45.82 -33.46
N SER A 286 39.20 44.76 -33.38
CA SER A 286 40.55 44.68 -33.93
C SER A 286 40.67 43.38 -34.72
N THR A 287 40.71 43.45 -36.05
CA THR A 287 41.79 42.82 -36.85
C THR A 287 41.81 43.42 -38.27
N GLN A 288 42.99 43.91 -38.63
CA GLN A 288 43.39 44.39 -39.95
C GLN A 288 43.24 43.31 -41.04
N ALA A 289 42.76 43.69 -42.24
CA ALA A 289 43.44 43.35 -43.50
C ALA A 289 42.81 44.03 -44.74
N LYS A 290 43.70 44.65 -45.51
CA LYS A 290 43.67 44.86 -46.98
C LYS A 290 42.80 45.99 -47.56
N LYS A 291 43.49 47.13 -47.71
CA LYS A 291 43.42 48.05 -48.86
C LYS A 291 43.28 47.28 -50.18
N THR A 292 42.36 47.68 -51.06
CA THR A 292 42.64 48.01 -52.48
C THR A 292 41.53 48.94 -53.00
N LYS A 293 41.95 49.87 -53.84
CA LYS A 293 41.34 51.11 -54.31
C LYS A 293 40.77 50.91 -55.73
N LEU A 294 39.84 51.80 -56.12
CA LEU A 294 39.36 52.13 -57.48
C LEU A 294 38.45 51.06 -58.11
N GLN A 295 37.34 51.39 -58.77
CA GLN A 295 36.90 52.63 -59.43
C GLN A 295 35.37 52.65 -59.51
#